data_AF-A0A942SGH2-F1
#
_entry.id   AF-A0A942SGH2-F1
#
_cell.length_a   1.000
_cell.length_b   1.000
_cell.length_c   1.000
_cell.angle_alpha   90.00
_cell.angle_beta   90.00
_cell.angle_gamma   90.00
#
_symmetry.space_group_name_H-M   'P 1'
#
loop_
_entity.id
_entity.type
_entity.pdbx_description
1 polymer ?
#
loop_
_entity_poly.entity_id
_entity_poly.type
_entity_poly.pdbx_seq_one_letter_code
_entity_poly.pdbx_strand_id
1 'polypeptide(L)'
;MKCRLLVCFILCALALSSCKLKRPSLTAEFPGKVSPTIACPGQNITIEWDATFINADCASKGAACKRDPLTVEVTGTGGISFKESPAPITGNHNSVVTGTEDATITIHAFDSDQDLGTSSVKINVLSPGELLSFDAVCEGICAGDMAAWKDMAVDFKDQSLSDLIALKQIKNTNAFDVELTVYYQNGETATVNLKAGATSSLFTSRVAKVAAKNKADINACKGGAPPASIKLQVSYGCL
;
A
#
# COMPACT_ATOMS: atom_id res chain seq x y z
N MET A 1 -1.12 -4.52 73.84
CA MET A 1 -1.88 -4.72 72.58
C MET A 1 -1.59 -3.58 71.59
N LYS A 2 -0.43 -3.56 70.92
CA LYS A 2 -0.08 -2.54 69.91
C LYS A 2 0.71 -3.08 68.71
N CYS A 3 0.78 -4.41 68.53
CA CYS A 3 1.65 -5.04 67.53
C CYS A 3 0.91 -5.63 66.31
N ARG A 4 -0.43 -5.56 66.25
CA ARG A 4 -1.21 -6.19 65.16
C ARG A 4 -1.75 -5.24 64.10
N LEU A 5 -1.73 -3.91 64.32
CA LEU A 5 -2.29 -2.95 63.38
C LEU A 5 -1.28 -2.43 62.35
N LEU A 6 0.03 -2.46 62.65
CA LEU A 6 1.08 -1.95 61.77
C LEU A 6 1.41 -2.92 60.61
N VAL A 7 1.24 -4.23 60.83
CA VAL A 7 1.56 -5.27 59.82
C VAL A 7 0.54 -5.27 58.67
N CYS A 8 -0.74 -4.99 58.92
CA CYS A 8 -1.75 -4.90 57.86
C CYS A 8 -1.53 -3.70 56.92
N PHE A 9 -1.06 -2.55 57.43
CA PHE A 9 -0.79 -1.39 56.59
C PHE A 9 0.44 -1.57 55.69
N ILE A 10 1.47 -2.25 56.18
CA ILE A 10 2.69 -2.53 55.40
C ILE A 10 2.41 -3.60 54.32
N LEU A 11 1.58 -4.62 54.61
CA LEU A 11 1.18 -5.61 53.59
C LEU A 11 0.24 -5.02 52.53
N CYS A 12 -0.68 -4.10 52.87
CA CYS A 12 -1.49 -3.41 51.86
C CYS A 12 -0.65 -2.46 50.98
N ALA A 13 0.36 -1.78 51.55
CA ALA A 13 1.24 -0.89 50.78
C ALA A 13 2.18 -1.66 49.83
N LEU A 14 2.63 -2.86 50.21
CA LEU A 14 3.42 -3.74 49.34
C LEU A 14 2.59 -4.49 48.30
N ALA A 15 1.29 -4.72 48.55
CA ALA A 15 0.38 -5.31 47.56
C ALA A 15 -0.06 -4.33 46.47
N LEU A 16 0.01 -3.01 46.73
CA LEU A 16 -0.33 -1.96 45.75
C LEU A 16 0.85 -1.55 44.85
N SER A 17 2.09 -1.89 45.20
CA SER A 17 3.27 -1.56 44.37
C SER A 17 3.49 -2.53 43.20
N SER A 18 2.68 -3.58 43.10
CA SER A 18 2.87 -4.67 42.13
C SER A 18 1.71 -4.82 41.15
N CYS A 19 0.86 -3.80 40.99
CA CYS A 19 -0.05 -3.73 39.85
C CYS A 19 0.75 -3.38 38.60
N LYS A 20 1.57 -4.32 38.12
CA LYS A 20 1.93 -4.32 36.70
C LYS A 20 0.63 -4.56 35.95
N LEU A 21 0.06 -3.49 35.40
CA LEU A 21 -1.02 -3.56 34.44
C LEU A 21 -0.55 -4.50 33.32
N LYS A 22 -0.98 -5.76 33.40
CA LYS A 22 -0.78 -6.73 32.32
C LYS A 22 -1.77 -6.33 31.23
N ARG A 23 -1.45 -5.27 30.47
CA ARG A 23 -2.17 -4.95 29.25
C ARG A 23 -1.87 -6.08 28.27
N PRO A 24 -2.87 -6.64 27.58
CA PRO A 24 -2.60 -7.62 26.55
C PRO A 24 -1.57 -7.00 25.60
N SER A 25 -0.50 -7.75 25.31
CA SER A 25 0.43 -7.37 24.25
C SER A 25 -0.43 -7.06 23.03
N LEU A 26 -0.28 -5.87 22.46
CA LEU A 26 -0.85 -5.56 21.17
C LEU A 26 -0.21 -6.52 20.16
N THR A 27 -0.87 -7.65 19.95
CA THR A 27 -0.61 -8.57 18.83
C THR A 27 -1.16 -7.99 17.52
N ALA A 28 -1.76 -6.79 17.57
CA ALA A 28 -2.27 -6.07 16.43
C ALA A 28 -1.17 -5.14 15.90
N GLU A 29 -0.82 -5.33 14.63
CA GLU A 29 0.02 -4.40 13.86
C GLU A 29 -0.40 -2.96 14.15
N PHE A 30 0.56 -2.13 14.52
CA PHE A 30 0.33 -0.71 14.66
C PHE A 30 -0.09 -0.13 13.28
N PRO A 31 -1.20 0.62 13.16
CA PRO A 31 -1.68 1.15 11.90
C PRO A 31 -0.80 2.33 11.47
N GLY A 32 0.28 2.00 10.78
CA GLY A 32 1.07 2.91 9.97
C GLY A 32 0.68 2.75 8.51
N LYS A 33 0.38 3.85 7.82
CA LYS A 33 0.18 3.83 6.36
C LYS A 33 1.33 4.55 5.70
N VAL A 34 1.89 3.93 4.68
CA VAL A 34 2.90 4.54 3.82
C VAL A 34 2.42 4.48 2.39
N SER A 35 2.50 5.62 1.70
CA SER A 35 2.10 5.71 0.30
C SER A 35 3.02 6.66 -0.45
N PRO A 36 3.47 6.32 -1.67
CA PRO A 36 3.26 5.04 -2.36
C PRO A 36 4.09 3.87 -1.76
N THR A 37 3.67 2.63 -2.00
CA THR A 37 4.44 1.43 -1.63
C THR A 37 5.43 1.00 -2.71
N ILE A 38 5.35 1.59 -3.90
CA ILE A 38 6.36 1.48 -4.95
C ILE A 38 6.73 2.86 -5.44
N ALA A 39 8.01 3.19 -5.43
CA ALA A 39 8.50 4.52 -5.74
C ALA A 39 9.73 4.50 -6.65
N CYS A 40 9.96 5.65 -7.30
CA CYS A 40 11.22 5.94 -7.99
C CYS A 40 12.11 6.81 -7.10
N PRO A 41 13.44 6.79 -7.29
CA PRO A 41 14.33 7.77 -6.69
C PRO A 41 13.86 9.20 -7.00
N GLY A 42 13.95 10.08 -6.01
CA GLY A 42 13.48 11.47 -6.06
C GLY A 42 11.99 11.66 -5.78
N GLN A 43 11.25 10.62 -5.39
CA GLN A 43 9.80 10.72 -5.12
C GLN A 43 9.47 11.01 -3.67
N ASN A 44 8.43 11.82 -3.48
CA ASN A 44 7.83 12.04 -2.18
C ASN A 44 7.04 10.79 -1.76
N ILE A 45 7.21 10.42 -0.50
CA ILE A 45 6.40 9.43 0.20
C ILE A 45 5.73 10.10 1.40
N THR A 46 4.52 9.67 1.70
CA THR A 46 3.75 10.13 2.85
C THR A 46 3.66 8.98 3.85
N ILE A 47 4.02 9.28 5.10
CA ILE A 47 3.99 8.38 6.25
C ILE A 47 2.93 8.91 7.20
N GLU A 48 1.92 8.12 7.49
CA GLU A 48 0.84 8.47 8.41
C GLU A 48 0.76 7.44 9.54
N TRP A 49 0.53 7.92 10.75
CA TRP A 49 0.31 7.07 11.92
C TRP A 49 -0.76 7.64 12.84
N ASP A 50 -1.47 6.74 13.50
CA ASP A 50 -2.45 7.08 14.54
C ASP A 50 -2.36 6.06 15.67
N ALA A 51 -1.84 6.47 16.82
CA ALA A 51 -1.66 5.67 18.02
C ALA A 51 -2.80 5.82 19.05
N THR A 52 -3.90 6.51 18.72
CA THR A 52 -4.99 6.81 19.67
C THR A 52 -5.77 5.57 20.12
N PHE A 53 -5.79 4.51 19.31
CA PHE A 53 -6.51 3.26 19.58
C PHE A 53 -5.93 2.47 20.77
N ILE A 54 -4.66 2.69 21.12
CA ILE A 54 -3.98 2.06 22.27
C ILE A 54 -4.55 2.59 23.61
N ASN A 55 -5.30 3.69 23.57
CA ASN A 55 -5.82 4.42 24.73
C ASN A 55 -7.18 3.89 25.27
N ALA A 56 -7.76 2.85 24.66
CA ALA A 56 -9.13 2.40 24.96
C ALA A 56 -9.27 1.49 26.20
N ASP A 57 -8.19 0.85 26.67
CA ASP A 57 -8.27 -0.19 27.73
C ASP A 57 -8.35 0.36 29.17
N CYS A 58 -8.13 1.67 29.37
CA CYS A 58 -8.19 2.29 30.70
C CYS A 58 -9.61 2.61 31.18
N ALA A 59 -10.62 2.58 30.30
CA ALA A 59 -12.00 2.95 30.65
C ALA A 59 -12.77 1.83 31.39
N SER A 60 -12.37 0.57 31.23
CA SER A 60 -13.15 -0.59 31.69
C SER A 60 -12.90 -1.03 33.15
N LYS A 61 -11.91 -0.45 33.85
CA LYS A 61 -11.45 -0.97 35.16
C LYS A 61 -11.52 -0.03 36.37
N GLY A 62 -12.23 1.10 36.30
CA GLY A 62 -12.68 1.81 37.50
C GLY A 62 -11.58 2.09 38.54
N ALA A 63 -10.42 2.57 38.11
CA ALA A 63 -9.40 3.18 38.94
C ALA A 63 -8.60 4.12 38.04
N ALA A 64 -8.13 5.24 38.60
CA ALA A 64 -7.34 6.23 37.89
C ALA A 64 -6.06 5.59 37.32
N CYS A 65 -6.15 5.01 36.13
CA CYS A 65 -4.99 4.71 35.32
C CYS A 65 -4.36 6.06 35.01
N LYS A 66 -3.25 6.35 35.69
CA LYS A 66 -2.36 7.41 35.28
C LYS A 66 -1.99 7.05 33.84
N ARG A 67 -2.48 7.85 32.89
CA ARG A 67 -2.14 7.65 31.48
C ARG A 67 -0.67 7.96 31.37
N ASP A 68 0.15 6.94 31.25
CA ASP A 68 1.55 7.14 30.94
C ASP A 68 1.65 7.81 29.57
N PRO A 69 2.56 8.77 29.38
CA PRO A 69 2.68 9.48 28.12
C PRO A 69 3.08 8.47 27.02
N LEU A 70 2.13 8.22 26.11
CA LEU A 70 2.38 7.43 24.91
C LEU A 70 3.43 8.14 24.06
N THR A 71 4.49 7.41 23.74
CA THR A 71 5.57 7.88 22.89
C THR A 71 5.59 7.06 21.61
N VAL A 72 5.78 7.75 20.49
CA VAL A 72 5.94 7.13 19.18
C VAL A 72 7.36 7.43 18.70
N GLU A 73 8.02 6.44 18.12
CA GLU A 73 9.25 6.58 17.40
C GLU A 73 9.04 6.16 15.96
N VAL A 74 9.42 7.03 15.03
CA VAL A 74 9.38 6.70 13.61
C VAL A 74 10.79 6.79 13.04
N THR A 75 11.20 5.71 12.39
CA THR A 75 12.53 5.58 11.80
C THR A 75 12.43 5.05 10.38
N GLY A 76 13.28 5.58 9.52
CA GLY A 76 13.46 5.11 8.14
C GLY A 76 14.86 4.52 7.96
N THR A 77 14.92 3.45 7.18
CA THR A 77 16.17 2.83 6.72
C THR A 77 16.13 2.64 5.21
N GLY A 78 17.29 2.41 4.61
CA GLY A 78 17.45 2.36 3.16
C GLY A 78 17.51 3.77 2.56
N GLY A 79 17.14 3.89 1.29
CA GLY A 79 17.13 5.15 0.56
C GLY A 79 16.11 6.19 1.03
N ILE A 80 15.72 6.21 2.31
CA ILE A 80 14.81 7.19 2.91
C ILE A 80 15.41 7.64 4.24
N SER A 81 15.67 8.93 4.36
CA SER A 81 16.15 9.54 5.60
C SER A 81 14.98 10.15 6.37
N PHE A 82 14.51 9.43 7.39
CA PHE A 82 13.55 9.95 8.37
C PHE A 82 13.88 9.41 9.75
N LYS A 83 13.89 10.30 10.75
CA LYS A 83 13.99 9.92 12.16
C LYS A 83 13.26 10.94 13.00
N GLU A 84 12.20 10.51 13.68
CA GLU A 84 11.44 11.32 14.62
C GLU A 84 11.27 10.56 15.93
N SER A 85 11.74 11.16 17.02
CA SER A 85 11.65 10.62 18.38
C SER A 85 11.80 11.77 19.40
N PRO A 86 10.85 11.97 20.33
CA PRO A 86 9.50 11.39 20.36
C PRO A 86 8.58 12.07 19.33
N ALA A 87 7.82 11.29 18.57
CA ALA A 87 6.80 11.76 17.64
C ALA A 87 5.44 11.92 18.33
N PRO A 88 4.55 12.79 17.84
CA PRO A 88 3.17 12.90 18.33
C PRO A 88 2.40 11.57 18.21
N ILE A 89 1.36 11.39 19.01
CA ILE A 89 0.52 10.17 18.97
C ILE A 89 -0.22 9.99 17.64
N THR A 90 -0.49 11.08 16.92
CA THR A 90 -0.99 11.05 15.54
C THR A 90 -0.15 12.01 14.71
N GLY A 91 0.20 11.61 13.50
CA GLY A 91 1.07 12.43 12.68
C GLY A 91 1.09 12.05 11.22
N ASN A 92 1.61 12.97 10.43
CA ASN A 92 1.89 12.81 9.02
C ASN A 92 3.27 13.41 8.74
N HIS A 93 4.12 12.66 8.03
CA HIS A 93 5.41 13.11 7.56
C HIS A 93 5.57 12.84 6.06
N ASN A 94 6.05 13.85 5.32
CA ASN A 94 6.48 13.67 3.94
C ASN A 94 8.00 13.52 3.90
N SER A 95 8.47 12.42 3.33
CA SER A 95 9.89 12.18 3.08
C SER A 95 10.16 11.98 1.59
N VAL A 96 11.42 11.86 1.20
CA VAL A 96 11.85 11.65 -0.17
C VAL A 96 12.66 10.37 -0.27
N VAL A 97 12.37 9.57 -1.29
CA VAL A 97 13.22 8.44 -1.68
C VAL A 97 14.48 8.99 -2.34
N THR A 98 15.63 8.87 -1.69
CA THR A 98 16.92 9.37 -2.16
C THR A 98 17.81 8.30 -2.78
N GLY A 99 17.57 7.02 -2.46
CA GLY A 99 18.35 5.88 -2.96
C GLY A 99 17.62 5.05 -4.01
N THR A 100 18.29 3.99 -4.48
CA THR A 100 17.73 2.94 -5.36
C THR A 100 17.43 1.64 -4.62
N GLU A 101 17.72 1.60 -3.32
CA GLU A 101 17.49 0.44 -2.46
C GLU A 101 16.11 0.54 -1.83
N ASP A 102 15.45 -0.61 -1.70
CA ASP A 102 14.20 -0.72 -0.94
C ASP A 102 14.35 -0.10 0.43
N ALA A 103 13.32 0.62 0.85
CA ALA A 103 13.29 1.31 2.11
C ALA A 103 12.32 0.64 3.07
N THR A 104 12.63 0.72 4.36
CA THR A 104 11.71 0.27 5.42
C THR A 104 11.46 1.42 6.36
N ILE A 105 10.18 1.73 6.55
CA ILE A 105 9.71 2.65 7.59
C ILE A 105 9.23 1.81 8.76
N THR A 106 9.77 2.08 9.94
CA THR A 106 9.40 1.43 11.18
C THR A 106 8.77 2.46 12.10
N ILE A 107 7.55 2.17 12.55
CA ILE A 107 6.84 2.96 13.57
C ILE A 107 6.72 2.09 14.81
N HIS A 108 7.30 2.57 15.91
CA HIS A 108 7.34 1.89 17.19
C HIS A 108 6.59 2.73 18.22
N ALA A 109 5.72 2.10 19.01
CA ALA A 109 5.00 2.76 20.07
C ALA A 109 5.38 2.15 21.42
N PHE A 110 5.62 3.01 22.42
CA PHE A 110 5.86 2.60 23.80
C PHE A 110 5.23 3.58 24.78
N ASP A 111 4.92 3.11 25.97
CA ASP A 111 4.68 3.97 27.14
C ASP A 111 5.84 3.85 28.14
N SER A 112 5.75 4.50 29.30
CA SER A 112 6.87 4.56 30.26
C SER A 112 7.36 3.20 30.75
N ASP A 113 6.53 2.15 30.67
CA ASP A 113 6.81 0.86 31.28
C ASP A 113 6.55 -0.33 30.33
N GLN A 114 6.12 -0.09 29.09
CA GLN A 114 5.72 -1.14 28.16
C GLN A 114 5.98 -0.81 26.68
N ASP A 115 6.49 -1.81 25.95
CA ASP A 115 6.47 -1.86 24.48
C ASP A 115 5.06 -2.20 23.98
N LEU A 116 4.50 -1.32 23.17
CA LEU A 116 3.13 -1.39 22.66
C LEU A 116 3.09 -1.93 21.23
N GLY A 117 4.25 -2.20 20.61
CA GLY A 117 4.33 -2.87 19.32
C GLY A 117 4.89 -2.00 18.20
N THR A 118 5.25 -2.68 17.12
CA THR A 118 5.95 -2.12 15.98
C THR A 118 5.21 -2.45 14.70
N SER A 119 5.11 -1.48 13.80
CA SER A 119 4.74 -1.69 12.42
C SER A 119 5.91 -1.38 11.51
N SER A 120 6.05 -2.15 10.44
CA SER A 120 7.09 -1.92 9.44
C SER A 120 6.49 -2.01 8.06
N VAL A 121 6.63 -0.94 7.30
CA VAL A 121 6.14 -0.87 5.92
C VAL A 121 7.33 -0.78 5.00
N LYS A 122 7.37 -1.68 4.01
CA LYS A 122 8.38 -1.68 2.96
C LYS A 122 7.91 -0.83 1.80
N ILE A 123 8.85 -0.08 1.24
CA ILE A 123 8.69 0.65 -0.01
C ILE A 123 9.65 0.02 -0.99
N ASN A 124 9.09 -0.51 -2.08
CA ASN A 124 9.90 -1.07 -3.15
C ASN A 124 10.40 0.09 -4.02
N VAL A 125 11.71 0.25 -4.14
CA VAL A 125 12.30 1.33 -4.91
C VAL A 125 12.74 0.78 -6.26
N LEU A 126 12.03 1.17 -7.32
CA LEU A 126 12.35 0.74 -8.67
C LEU A 126 13.58 1.48 -9.19
N SER A 127 14.60 0.72 -9.56
CA SER A 127 15.80 1.27 -10.19
C SER A 127 15.50 1.82 -11.60
N PRO A 128 16.29 2.77 -12.12
CA PRO A 128 16.14 3.22 -13.51
C PRO A 128 16.22 2.05 -14.50
N GLY A 129 15.17 1.87 -15.30
CA GLY A 129 15.07 0.78 -16.28
C GLY A 129 14.49 -0.53 -15.74
N GLU A 130 14.26 -0.63 -14.43
CA GLU A 130 13.53 -1.75 -13.84
C GLU A 130 12.04 -1.68 -14.21
N LEU A 131 11.44 -2.84 -14.44
CA LEU A 131 10.05 -2.98 -14.82
C LEU A 131 9.32 -3.95 -13.88
N LEU A 132 8.19 -3.49 -13.35
CA LEU A 132 7.28 -4.30 -12.56
C LEU A 132 6.07 -4.70 -13.39
N SER A 133 5.73 -5.98 -13.38
CA SER A 133 4.66 -6.52 -14.24
C SER A 133 3.42 -6.91 -13.45
N PHE A 134 2.27 -6.53 -13.98
CA PHE A 134 0.94 -6.81 -13.43
C PHE A 134 0.04 -7.45 -14.48
N ASP A 135 -0.92 -8.23 -14.00
CA ASP A 135 -1.96 -8.76 -14.87
C ASP A 135 -3.01 -7.67 -15.11
N ALA A 136 -3.49 -7.60 -16.35
CA ALA A 136 -4.51 -6.65 -16.76
C ALA A 136 -5.55 -7.34 -17.64
N VAL A 137 -6.78 -6.83 -17.58
CA VAL A 137 -7.91 -7.41 -18.32
C VAL A 137 -8.75 -6.30 -18.93
N CYS A 138 -9.14 -6.51 -20.20
CA CYS A 138 -10.25 -5.79 -20.81
C CYS A 138 -11.44 -6.75 -20.91
N GLU A 139 -12.44 -6.59 -20.05
CA GLU A 139 -13.60 -7.47 -20.01
C GLU A 139 -14.47 -7.31 -21.26
N GLY A 140 -14.84 -8.43 -21.87
CA GLY A 140 -15.78 -8.44 -22.98
C GLY A 140 -17.21 -8.13 -22.52
N ILE A 141 -17.89 -7.27 -23.26
CA ILE A 141 -19.29 -6.87 -23.01
C ILE A 141 -20.07 -6.81 -24.33
N CYS A 142 -21.40 -6.85 -24.23
CA CYS A 142 -22.30 -6.62 -25.35
C CYS A 142 -22.91 -5.23 -25.28
N ALA A 143 -22.62 -4.40 -26.29
CA ALA A 143 -23.26 -3.11 -26.51
C ALA A 143 -24.35 -3.29 -27.57
N GLY A 144 -25.50 -3.84 -27.14
CA GLY A 144 -26.49 -4.38 -28.07
C GLY A 144 -25.96 -5.63 -28.78
N ASP A 145 -26.10 -5.71 -30.10
CA ASP A 145 -25.64 -6.84 -30.92
C ASP A 145 -24.14 -6.78 -31.27
N MET A 146 -23.42 -5.76 -30.79
CA MET A 146 -22.01 -5.56 -31.07
C MET A 146 -21.15 -5.93 -29.86
N ALA A 147 -20.09 -6.69 -30.13
CA ALA A 147 -19.05 -6.94 -29.15
C ALA A 147 -18.26 -5.66 -28.86
N ALA A 148 -18.07 -5.37 -27.58
CA ALA A 148 -17.22 -4.32 -27.08
C ALA A 148 -16.39 -4.84 -25.90
N TRP A 149 -15.41 -4.06 -25.47
CA TRP A 149 -14.60 -4.37 -24.30
C TRP A 149 -14.53 -3.14 -23.40
N LYS A 150 -14.55 -3.37 -22.09
CA LYS A 150 -14.26 -2.32 -21.11
C LYS A 150 -12.82 -1.84 -21.26
N ASP A 151 -12.57 -0.63 -20.79
CA ASP A 151 -11.21 -0.12 -20.64
C ASP A 151 -10.39 -1.04 -19.73
N MET A 152 -9.09 -1.09 -19.97
CA MET A 152 -8.16 -1.97 -19.27
C MET A 152 -8.18 -1.71 -17.76
N ALA A 153 -8.46 -2.76 -16.99
CA ALA A 153 -8.29 -2.79 -15.55
C ALA A 153 -7.00 -3.51 -15.20
N VAL A 154 -6.20 -2.94 -14.28
CA VAL A 154 -4.95 -3.52 -13.80
C VAL A 154 -5.11 -3.88 -12.33
N ASP A 155 -4.67 -5.09 -11.96
CA ASP A 155 -4.64 -5.52 -10.56
C ASP A 155 -3.26 -5.25 -9.96
N PHE A 156 -3.18 -4.26 -9.08
CA PHE A 156 -1.96 -3.88 -8.38
C PHE A 156 -1.72 -4.64 -7.08
N LYS A 157 -2.54 -5.63 -6.70
CA LYS A 157 -2.32 -6.52 -5.53
C LYS A 157 -1.96 -5.76 -4.25
N ASP A 158 -2.79 -4.79 -3.89
CA ASP A 158 -2.65 -3.90 -2.73
C ASP A 158 -1.48 -2.89 -2.78
N GLN A 159 -0.76 -2.81 -3.91
CA GLN A 159 0.32 -1.85 -4.08
C GLN A 159 -0.21 -0.48 -4.55
N SER A 160 0.43 0.59 -4.07
CA SER A 160 0.24 1.95 -4.56
C SER A 160 1.49 2.41 -5.28
N LEU A 161 1.32 2.86 -6.52
CA LEU A 161 2.43 3.33 -7.35
C LEU A 161 2.64 4.83 -7.14
N SER A 162 3.90 5.26 -7.10
CA SER A 162 4.24 6.69 -7.13
C SER A 162 3.83 7.32 -8.45
N ASP A 163 3.66 8.64 -8.43
CA ASP A 163 3.32 9.39 -9.63
C ASP A 163 4.39 9.20 -10.71
N LEU A 164 5.68 9.08 -10.41
CA LEU A 164 6.72 8.85 -11.44
C LEU A 164 6.74 7.44 -12.04
N ILE A 165 5.93 6.50 -11.54
CA ILE A 165 5.79 5.19 -12.17
C ILE A 165 4.74 5.29 -13.27
N ALA A 166 5.11 4.90 -14.49
CA ALA A 166 4.22 4.93 -15.64
C ALA A 166 4.22 3.59 -16.36
N LEU A 167 3.13 3.34 -17.10
CA LEU A 167 3.03 2.19 -17.99
C LEU A 167 4.11 2.29 -19.08
N LYS A 168 4.97 1.29 -19.17
CA LYS A 168 6.08 1.22 -20.13
C LYS A 168 5.84 0.20 -21.22
N GLN A 169 5.22 -0.96 -20.92
CA GLN A 169 5.00 -2.01 -21.93
C GLN A 169 3.68 -2.75 -21.69
N ILE A 170 3.14 -3.34 -22.76
CA ILE A 170 1.99 -4.23 -22.73
C ILE A 170 2.33 -5.50 -23.51
N LYS A 171 2.12 -6.65 -22.90
CA LYS A 171 2.23 -7.97 -23.50
C LYS A 171 0.86 -8.60 -23.70
N ASN A 172 0.61 -9.08 -24.90
CA ASN A 172 -0.57 -9.87 -25.22
C ASN A 172 -0.37 -11.30 -24.73
N THR A 173 -1.15 -11.73 -23.74
CA THR A 173 -1.08 -13.09 -23.18
C THR A 173 -2.15 -14.03 -23.74
N ASN A 174 -2.96 -13.54 -24.69
CA ASN A 174 -3.96 -14.36 -25.37
C ASN A 174 -3.35 -15.19 -26.50
N ALA A 175 -4.11 -16.18 -26.96
CA ALA A 175 -3.78 -17.00 -28.13
C ALA A 175 -4.18 -16.35 -29.47
N PHE A 176 -4.68 -15.10 -29.44
CA PHE A 176 -5.14 -14.35 -30.61
C PHE A 176 -4.55 -12.95 -30.65
N ASP A 177 -4.60 -12.33 -31.83
CA ASP A 177 -4.12 -10.97 -32.05
C ASP A 177 -5.07 -9.93 -31.45
N VAL A 178 -4.51 -8.86 -30.89
CA VAL A 178 -5.25 -7.78 -30.23
C VAL A 178 -4.88 -6.44 -30.87
N GLU A 179 -5.88 -5.61 -31.14
CA GLU A 179 -5.65 -4.19 -31.45
C GLU A 179 -5.87 -3.37 -30.18
N LEU A 180 -4.83 -2.66 -29.75
CA LEU A 180 -4.85 -1.73 -28.63
C LEU A 180 -5.03 -0.31 -29.14
N THR A 181 -5.84 0.47 -28.43
CA THR A 181 -5.87 1.93 -28.54
C THR A 181 -5.33 2.51 -27.23
N VAL A 182 -4.20 3.20 -27.32
CA VAL A 182 -3.51 3.83 -26.20
C VAL A 182 -3.85 5.32 -26.22
N TYR A 183 -4.36 5.82 -25.10
CA TYR A 183 -4.68 7.22 -24.87
C TYR A 183 -3.62 7.82 -23.95
N TYR A 184 -2.92 8.84 -24.41
CA TYR A 184 -1.89 9.51 -23.62
C TYR A 184 -2.48 10.69 -22.85
N GLN A 185 -1.83 11.08 -21.75
CA GLN A 185 -2.30 12.21 -20.92
C GLN A 185 -2.26 13.56 -21.63
N ASN A 186 -1.45 13.70 -22.68
CA ASN A 186 -1.42 14.89 -23.54
C ASN A 186 -2.59 14.96 -24.55
N GLY A 187 -3.49 13.97 -24.54
CA GLY A 187 -4.64 13.89 -25.46
C GLY A 187 -4.36 13.15 -26.77
N GLU A 188 -3.11 12.74 -27.03
CA GLU A 188 -2.77 11.95 -28.21
C GLU A 188 -3.29 10.51 -28.10
N THR A 189 -3.47 9.87 -29.26
CA THR A 189 -3.87 8.47 -29.32
C THR A 189 -2.98 7.69 -30.28
N ALA A 190 -2.70 6.44 -29.95
CA ALA A 190 -1.97 5.52 -30.81
C ALA A 190 -2.67 4.17 -30.90
N THR A 191 -2.59 3.54 -32.06
CA THR A 191 -3.08 2.18 -32.27
C THR A 191 -1.91 1.21 -32.38
N VAL A 192 -1.93 0.14 -31.61
CA VAL A 192 -0.89 -0.90 -31.59
C VAL A 192 -1.53 -2.25 -31.90
N ASN A 193 -1.10 -2.90 -32.96
CA ASN A 193 -1.51 -4.27 -33.26
C ASN A 193 -0.52 -5.24 -32.63
N LEU A 194 -0.93 -5.96 -31.60
CA LEU A 194 -0.12 -6.95 -30.90
C LEU A 194 -0.49 -8.36 -31.33
N LYS A 195 0.47 -9.09 -31.89
CA LYS A 195 0.35 -10.52 -32.14
C LYS A 195 0.17 -11.31 -30.84
N ALA A 196 -0.44 -12.49 -30.93
CA ALA A 196 -0.47 -13.43 -29.81
C ALA A 196 0.93 -13.63 -29.20
N GLY A 197 1.07 -13.47 -27.89
CA GLY A 197 2.35 -13.58 -27.17
C GLY A 197 3.32 -12.40 -27.32
N ALA A 198 3.04 -11.42 -28.19
CA ALA A 198 3.94 -10.30 -28.45
C ALA A 198 3.87 -9.21 -27.36
N THR A 199 4.97 -8.46 -27.23
CA THR A 199 5.09 -7.31 -26.33
C THR A 199 5.23 -6.03 -27.14
N SER A 200 4.60 -4.94 -26.69
CA SER A 200 4.71 -3.62 -27.31
C SER A 200 6.13 -3.06 -27.17
N SER A 201 6.44 -2.06 -28.01
CA SER A 201 7.55 -1.15 -27.74
C SER A 201 7.34 -0.39 -26.43
N LEU A 202 8.42 0.20 -25.91
CA LEU A 202 8.37 1.05 -24.74
C LEU A 202 7.55 2.32 -25.02
N PHE A 203 6.61 2.63 -24.13
CA PHE A 203 5.94 3.91 -24.09
C PHE A 203 6.84 4.94 -23.39
N THR A 204 7.13 6.04 -24.09
CA THR A 204 7.95 7.15 -23.57
C THR A 204 7.11 8.25 -22.94
N SER A 205 5.81 8.27 -23.22
CA SER A 205 4.85 9.26 -22.72
C SER A 205 3.88 8.60 -21.73
N ARG A 206 3.34 9.38 -20.78
CA ARG A 206 2.36 8.90 -19.82
C ARG A 206 1.08 8.45 -20.51
N VAL A 207 0.73 7.18 -20.32
CA VAL A 207 -0.53 6.59 -20.76
C VAL A 207 -1.61 6.89 -19.73
N ALA A 208 -2.70 7.50 -20.17
CA ALA A 208 -3.90 7.74 -19.36
C ALA A 208 -4.81 6.52 -19.33
N LYS A 209 -4.96 5.84 -20.47
CA LYS A 209 -5.92 4.75 -20.64
C LYS A 209 -5.51 3.83 -21.78
N VAL A 210 -5.88 2.56 -21.68
CA VAL A 210 -5.76 1.58 -22.77
C VAL A 210 -7.11 0.92 -23.00
N ALA A 211 -7.55 0.90 -24.26
CA ALA A 211 -8.65 0.07 -24.72
C ALA A 211 -8.08 -1.05 -25.61
N ALA A 212 -8.74 -2.20 -25.63
CA ALA A 212 -8.33 -3.33 -26.46
C ALA A 212 -9.54 -3.91 -27.19
N LYS A 213 -9.33 -4.48 -28.37
CA LYS A 213 -10.35 -5.24 -29.08
C LYS A 213 -9.78 -6.47 -29.78
N ASN A 214 -10.59 -7.52 -29.83
CA ASN A 214 -10.35 -8.67 -30.70
C ASN A 214 -11.20 -8.51 -31.98
N LYS A 215 -10.55 -8.30 -33.13
CA LYS A 215 -11.27 -8.14 -34.40
C LYS A 215 -12.05 -9.40 -34.81
N ALA A 216 -11.63 -10.58 -34.36
CA ALA A 216 -12.28 -11.84 -34.70
C ALA A 216 -13.66 -12.00 -34.03
N ASP A 217 -13.86 -11.36 -32.88
CA ASP A 217 -15.04 -11.61 -32.03
C ASP A 217 -16.14 -10.55 -32.17
N ILE A 218 -16.10 -9.70 -33.20
CA ILE A 218 -16.96 -8.51 -33.27
C ILE A 218 -18.48 -8.83 -33.31
N ASN A 219 -18.84 -10.06 -33.72
CA ASN A 219 -20.21 -10.55 -33.83
C ASN A 219 -20.62 -11.51 -32.68
N ALA A 220 -19.78 -11.73 -31.66
CA ALA A 220 -20.04 -12.71 -30.60
C ALA A 220 -21.40 -12.49 -29.88
N CYS A 221 -21.80 -11.23 -29.73
CA CYS A 221 -23.03 -10.84 -29.03
C CYS A 221 -24.34 -11.24 -29.72
N LYS A 222 -24.32 -11.58 -31.02
CA LYS A 222 -25.51 -12.08 -31.73
C LYS A 222 -26.02 -13.43 -31.19
N GLY A 223 -25.17 -14.18 -30.49
CA GLY A 223 -25.51 -15.42 -29.81
C GLY A 223 -25.91 -15.25 -28.33
N GLY A 224 -26.02 -14.02 -27.82
CA GLY A 224 -26.34 -13.72 -26.43
C GLY A 224 -25.19 -13.89 -25.42
N ALA A 225 -24.00 -14.28 -25.88
CA ALA A 225 -22.80 -14.40 -25.04
C ALA A 225 -21.85 -13.20 -25.28
N PRO A 226 -21.26 -12.62 -24.21
CA PRO A 226 -20.23 -11.59 -24.37
C PRO A 226 -18.98 -12.16 -25.08
N PRO A 227 -18.21 -11.31 -25.79
CA PRO A 227 -16.94 -11.72 -26.35
C PRO A 227 -15.97 -12.14 -25.23
N ALA A 228 -14.95 -12.92 -25.58
CA ALA A 228 -13.93 -13.30 -24.61
C ALA A 228 -13.20 -12.07 -24.06
N SER A 229 -12.90 -12.10 -22.76
CA SER A 229 -12.05 -11.09 -22.13
C SER A 229 -10.63 -11.14 -22.71
N ILE A 230 -10.04 -9.97 -22.91
CA ILE A 230 -8.67 -9.83 -23.39
C ILE A 230 -7.75 -9.76 -22.19
N LYS A 231 -6.86 -10.75 -22.06
CA LYS A 231 -5.86 -10.81 -21.00
C LYS A 231 -4.56 -10.17 -21.45
N LEU A 232 -3.98 -9.32 -20.63
CA LEU A 232 -2.74 -8.60 -20.90
C LEU A 232 -1.82 -8.73 -19.69
N GLN A 233 -0.53 -8.59 -19.92
CA GLN A 233 0.43 -8.31 -18.85
C GLN A 233 1.03 -6.94 -19.13
N VAL A 234 1.02 -6.07 -18.14
CA VAL A 234 1.46 -4.69 -18.28
C VAL A 234 2.67 -4.46 -17.40
N SER A 235 3.67 -3.77 -17.93
CA SER A 235 4.90 -3.47 -17.20
C SER A 235 5.02 -1.98 -16.95
N TYR A 236 5.22 -1.62 -15.69
CA TYR A 236 5.37 -0.26 -15.20
C TYR A 236 6.82 -0.03 -14.77
N GLY A 237 7.31 1.20 -14.94
CA GLY A 237 8.65 1.58 -14.49
C GLY A 237 8.78 3.08 -14.31
N CYS A 238 9.91 3.50 -13.79
CA CYS A 238 10.22 4.91 -13.61
C CYS A 238 10.24 5.67 -14.94
N LEU A 239 9.66 6.86 -14.95
CA LEU A 239 9.66 7.74 -16.11
C LEU A 239 11.06 8.16 -16.53
#